data_AF-A0A6C1P377-F1
#
_entry.id   AF-A0A6C1P377-F1
#
_cell.length_a   1.000
_cell.length_b   1.000
_cell.length_c   1.000
_cell.angle_alpha   90.00
_cell.angle_beta   90.00
_cell.angle_gamma   90.00
#
_symmetry.space_group_name_H-M   'P 1'
#
loop_
_entity.id
_entity.type
_entity.pdbx_description
1 polymer ?
#
loop_
_entity_poly.entity_id
_entity_poly.type
_entity_poly.pdbx_seq_one_letter_code
_entity_poly.pdbx_strand_id
1 'polypeptide(L)' 'MEKKERLSFEDALSKLEIIISKLEDPAVSLEESISLYEEGMKLTKLCSETLEEAELKIRKVNPNKTES' A
#
# COMPACT_ATOMS: atom_id res chain seq x y z
N MET A 1 16.49 -21.29 0.45
CA MET A 1 15.89 -20.23 -0.41
C MET A 1 14.79 -19.58 0.40
N GLU A 2 15.09 -18.44 1.01
CA GLU A 2 14.12 -17.66 1.78
C GLU A 2 13.11 -17.06 0.80
N LYS A 3 11.90 -17.62 0.75
CA LYS A 3 10.76 -16.92 0.15
C LYS A 3 10.54 -15.68 1.00
N LYS A 4 11.07 -14.54 0.55
CA LYS A 4 10.59 -13.23 1.00
C LYS A 4 9.09 -13.23 0.73
N GLU A 5 8.29 -13.39 1.77
CA GLU A 5 6.84 -13.26 1.68
C GLU A 5 6.57 -11.85 1.19
N ARG A 6 6.22 -11.72 -0.10
CA ARG A 6 5.67 -10.47 -0.60
C ARG A 6 4.34 -10.31 0.10
N LEU A 7 4.19 -9.20 0.82
CA LEU A 7 2.89 -8.84 1.40
C LEU A 7 1.84 -8.84 0.29
N SER A 8 0.66 -9.40 0.57
CA SER A 8 -0.48 -9.26 -0.34
C SER A 8 -0.96 -7.80 -0.36
N PHE A 9 -1.77 -7.44 -1.35
CA PHE A 9 -2.37 -6.11 -1.43
C PHE A 9 -3.25 -5.84 -0.20
N GLU A 10 -4.07 -6.83 0.15
CA GLU A 10 -5.00 -6.79 1.27
C GLU A 10 -4.27 -6.64 2.60
N ASP A 11 -3.16 -7.37 2.80
CA ASP A 11 -2.33 -7.23 3.99
C ASP A 11 -1.66 -5.85 4.06
N ALA A 12 -1.19 -5.32 2.93
CA ALA A 12 -0.56 -4.00 2.87
C ALA A 12 -1.56 -2.89 3.19
N LEU A 13 -2.77 -3.00 2.66
CA LEU A 13 -3.86 -2.07 2.92
C LEU A 13 -4.28 -2.12 4.40
N SER A 14 -4.46 -3.32 4.97
CA SER A 14 -4.83 -3.47 6.37
C SER A 14 -3.76 -2.89 7.32
N LYS A 15 -2.47 -3.10 7.01
CA LYS A 15 -1.39 -2.45 7.78
C LYS A 15 -1.41 -0.93 7.67
N LEU A 16 -1.72 -0.39 6.48
CA LEU A 16 -1.82 1.05 6.28
C LEU A 16 -2.95 1.65 7.11
N GLU A 17 -4.11 0.98 7.17
CA GLU A 17 -5.24 1.39 8.03
C GLU A 17 -4.85 1.40 9.51
N ILE A 18 -4.11 0.39 9.98
CA ILE A 18 -3.60 0.33 11.35
C ILE A 18 -2.64 1.50 11.63
N ILE A 19 -1.75 1.81 10.69
CA ILE A 19 -0.79 2.92 10.82
C ILE A 19 -1.54 4.26 10.91
N ILE A 20 -2.54 4.48 10.06
CA ILE A 20 -3.37 5.68 10.10
C ILE A 20 -4.06 5.80 11.46
N SER A 21 -4.68 4.71 11.94
CA SER A 21 -5.33 4.70 13.25
C SER A 21 -4.37 5.01 14.40
N LYS A 22 -3.11 4.56 14.32
CA LYS A 22 -2.09 4.92 15.31
C LYS A 22 -1.67 6.38 15.21
N LEU A 23 -1.49 6.91 14.00
CA LEU A 23 -1.11 8.32 13.79
C LEU A 23 -2.21 9.30 14.26
N GLU A 24 -3.46 8.85 14.36
CA GLU A 24 -4.57 9.62 14.92
C GLU A 24 -4.59 9.61 16.47
N ASP A 25 -3.85 8.72 17.11
CA ASP A 25 -3.78 8.65 18.57
C ASP A 25 -2.89 9.78 19.12
N PRO A 26 -3.44 10.70 19.95
CA PRO A 26 -2.68 11.81 20.53
C PRO A 26 -1.57 11.38 21.49
N ALA A 27 -1.54 10.11 21.93
CA ALA A 27 -0.49 9.57 22.79
C ALA A 27 0.76 9.12 22.01
N VAL A 28 0.72 9.06 20.67
CA VAL A 28 1.88 8.66 19.86
C VAL A 28 2.98 9.71 19.93
N SER A 29 4.19 9.25 20.21
CA SER A 29 5.37 10.12 20.31
C SER A 29 5.80 10.63 18.93
N LEU A 30 6.50 11.77 18.88
CA LEU A 30 7.01 12.33 17.62
C LEU A 30 7.92 11.34 16.85
N GLU A 31 8.79 10.64 17.56
CA GLU A 31 9.69 9.65 16.95
C GLU A 31 8.92 8.47 16.35
N GLU A 32 7.91 7.98 17.07
CA GLU A 32 7.03 6.92 16.57
C GLU A 32 6.18 7.39 15.40
N SER A 33 5.65 8.62 15.42
CA SER A 33 4.94 9.23 14.29
C SER A 33 5.79 9.29 13.02
N ILE A 34 7.08 9.61 13.13
CA ILE A 34 8.01 9.62 11.99
C ILE A 34 8.19 8.20 11.45
N SER A 35 8.39 7.21 12.34
CA SER A 35 8.55 5.81 11.93
C SER A 35 7.30 5.26 11.25
N LEU A 36 6.12 5.50 11.84
CA LEU A 36 4.81 5.12 11.28
C LEU A 36 4.57 5.78 9.93
N TYR A 37 4.92 7.05 9.78
CA TYR A 37 4.81 7.76 8.51
C TYR A 37 5.69 7.14 7.42
N GLU A 38 6.96 6.84 7.73
CA GLU A 38 7.86 6.17 6.78
C GLU A 38 7.36 4.79 6.36
N GLU A 39 6.80 4.02 7.30
CA GLU A 39 6.19 2.72 7.01
C GLU A 39 4.94 2.88 6.13
N GLY A 40 4.06 3.83 6.47
CA GLY A 40 2.87 4.14 5.69
C GLY A 40 3.19 4.56 4.25
N MET A 41 4.26 5.33 4.05
CA MET A 41 4.75 5.70 2.72
C MET A 41 5.21 4.49 1.90
N LYS A 42 5.91 3.54 2.53
CA LYS A 42 6.34 2.30 1.86
C LYS A 42 5.15 1.43 1.45
N LEU A 43 4.16 1.29 2.35
CA LEU A 43 2.95 0.51 2.08
C LEU A 43 2.08 1.16 0.99
N THR A 44 1.93 2.49 1.03
CA THR A 44 1.22 3.25 -0.01
C THR A 44 1.85 3.02 -1.38
N LYS A 45 3.19 3.10 -1.46
CA LYS A 45 3.92 2.83 -2.71
C LYS A 45 3.68 1.41 -3.21
N LEU A 46 3.77 0.41 -2.33
CA LEU A 46 3.51 -0.99 -2.67
C LEU A 46 2.08 -1.20 -3.21
N CYS A 47 1.08 -0.58 -2.56
CA CYS A 47 -0.31 -0.66 -2.99
C CYS A 47 -0.49 -0.04 -4.38
N SER A 48 0.08 1.15 -4.61
CA SER A 48 0.03 1.83 -5.90
C SER A 48 0.66 1.00 -7.02
N GLU A 49 1.85 0.44 -6.79
CA GLU A 49 2.53 -0.42 -7.77
C GLU A 49 1.70 -1.67 -8.08
N THR A 50 1.08 -2.27 -7.07
CA THR A 50 0.23 -3.45 -7.24
C THR A 50 -1.02 -3.13 -8.07
N LEU A 51 -1.65 -1.98 -7.83
CA LEU A 51 -2.81 -1.52 -8.60
C LEU A 51 -2.44 -1.17 -10.04
N GLU A 52 -1.30 -0.52 -10.26
CA GLU A 52 -0.79 -0.23 -11.60
C GLU A 52 -0.53 -1.51 -12.39
N GLU A 53 0.11 -2.52 -11.78
CA GLU A 53 0.30 -3.82 -12.41
C GLU A 53 -1.03 -4.52 -12.76
N ALA A 54 -2.02 -4.44 -11.86
CA ALA A 54 -3.34 -4.99 -12.09
C ALA A 54 -4.05 -4.28 -13.26
N GLU A 55 -3.98 -2.95 -13.31
CA GLU A 55 -4.54 -2.14 -14.39
C GLU A 55 -3.88 -2.46 -15.74
N LEU A 56 -2.55 -2.57 -15.77
CA LEU A 56 -1.82 -2.96 -16.98
C LEU A 56 -2.23 -4.34 -17.49
N LYS A 57 -2.47 -5.30 -16.59
CA LYS A 57 -2.99 -6.63 -16.96
C LYS A 57 -4.39 -6.53 -17.56
N ILE A 58 -5.28 -5.74 -16.96
CA ILE A 58 -6.63 -5.50 -17.47
C ILE A 58 -6.57 -4.87 -18.86
N ARG A 59 -5.76 -3.82 -19.06
CA ARG A 59 -5.58 -3.14 -20.36
C ARG A 59 -5.07 -4.09 -21.45
N LYS A 60 -4.16 -5.01 -21.12
CA LYS A 60 -3.68 -6.03 -22.08
C LYS A 60 -4.77 -7.01 -22.51
N VAL A 61 -5.69 -7.34 -21.61
CA VAL A 61 -6.79 -8.28 -21.88
C VAL A 61 -7.98 -7.58 -22.52
N ASN A 62 -8.17 -6.28 -22.27
CA ASN A 62 -9.27 -5.49 -22.80
C ASN A 62 -8.78 -4.12 -23.31
N PRO A 63 -8.20 -4.06 -24.53
CA PRO A 63 -7.59 -2.84 -25.08
C PRO A 63 -8.58 -1.72 -25.45
N ASN A 64 -9.91 -1.96 -25.39
CA ASN A 64 -10.94 -1.07 -25.93
C ASN A 64 -11.73 -0.26 -24.88
N LYS A 65 -11.25 -0.12 -23.63
CA LYS A 65 -12.03 0.52 -22.55
C LYS A 65 -11.36 1.72 -21.86
N THR A 66 -10.57 2.51 -22.60
CA THR A 66 -9.90 3.70 -22.08
C THR A 66 -10.19 4.99 -22.84
N GLU A 67 -11.33 5.08 -23.54
CA GLU A 67 -11.81 6.35 -24.09
C GLU A 67 -13.35 6.43 -24.00
N SER A 68 -13.84 7.14 -22.99
CA SER A 68 -15.06 7.96 -22.99
C SER A 68 -15.00 8.92 -21.81
#